data_AF-A0A1G0DKE4-F1
#
_entry.id   AF-A0A1G0DKE4-F1
#
_cell.length_a   1.000
_cell.length_b   1.000
_cell.length_c   1.000
_cell.angle_alpha   90.00
_cell.angle_beta   90.00
_cell.angle_gamma   90.00
#
_symmetry.space_group_name_H-M   'P 1'
#
loop_
_entity.id
_entity.type
_entity.pdbx_description
1 polymer ?
#
loop_
_entity_poly.entity_id
_entity_poly.type
_entity_poly.pdbx_seq_one_letter_code
_entity_poly.pdbx_strand_id
1 'polypeptide(L)'
;MITLFARGITICMLLFPFGVASALEPGEGIFLDQTTGNYTLIYTDDELENGNKVLARATFFPATKIDPAIYTKLRLDGTGAVNYSYSVSSGAQSRQLLRTVRFDLFNKVVGSQDLPTNTQSATLEQVAAVFEANKLALTTPANWEGFISTNKNGASRISWNRIESDAGIRPGETQQEFGFVSQSLTGLGMVQFKGLRDGRNGFSGEGPISGSDIDKQIQALYQNDFVARNAAVPTIAIPDPFDPAVTLERIQEHMHTWIAKQLIEPAFAAQLDSHFKTAADVYRKQGSAGNGQVGKMLALLVQQYEGLEKGDEELVKKKSAVPAQLDKLAALVLYFDLKYVMRRMGGGN
;
A
#
# COMPACT_ATOMS: atom_id res chain seq x y z
N MET A 1 -21.73 3.73 -38.32
CA MET A 1 -22.32 3.58 -36.97
C MET A 1 -21.18 3.26 -36.03
N ILE A 2 -20.58 4.29 -35.43
CA ILE A 2 -19.35 4.18 -34.61
C ILE A 2 -19.78 4.27 -33.16
N THR A 3 -19.71 3.14 -32.44
CA THR A 3 -20.06 3.04 -31.03
C THR A 3 -18.81 3.39 -30.21
N LEU A 4 -18.73 4.61 -29.70
CA LEU A 4 -17.76 5.00 -28.68
C LEU A 4 -18.14 4.34 -27.35
N PHE A 5 -17.37 3.33 -26.93
CA PHE A 5 -17.41 2.86 -25.55
C PHE A 5 -16.65 3.85 -24.67
N ALA A 6 -17.38 4.75 -24.03
CA ALA A 6 -16.90 5.50 -22.89
C ALA A 6 -16.60 4.52 -21.76
N ARG A 7 -15.31 4.19 -21.57
CA ARG A 7 -14.85 3.56 -20.33
C ARG A 7 -15.00 4.59 -19.23
N GLY A 8 -16.01 4.37 -18.38
CA GLY A 8 -16.24 5.16 -17.18
C GLY A 8 -14.96 5.23 -16.36
N ILE A 9 -14.39 6.44 -16.28
CA ILE A 9 -13.41 6.79 -15.28
C ILE A 9 -14.19 6.75 -13.98
N THR A 10 -14.04 5.69 -13.19
CA THR A 10 -14.36 5.76 -11.77
C THR A 10 -13.33 6.69 -11.16
N ILE A 11 -13.58 8.00 -11.26
CA ILE A 11 -12.99 8.98 -10.36
C ILE A 11 -13.51 8.50 -9.00
N CYS A 12 -12.63 7.86 -8.23
CA CYS A 12 -12.84 7.70 -6.82
C CYS A 12 -12.87 9.14 -6.27
N MET A 13 -14.04 9.79 -6.34
CA MET A 13 -14.30 10.95 -5.51
C MET A 13 -14.00 10.46 -4.12
N LEU A 14 -13.00 11.06 -3.48
CA LEU A 14 -12.84 11.03 -2.04
C LEU A 14 -14.15 11.57 -1.46
N LEU A 15 -15.12 10.68 -1.27
CA LEU A 15 -16.26 10.90 -0.41
C LEU A 15 -15.67 10.87 0.99
N PHE A 16 -15.23 12.04 1.45
CA PHE A 16 -14.90 12.25 2.85
C PHE A 16 -16.10 11.77 3.66
N PRO A 17 -15.96 10.76 4.54
CA PRO A 17 -16.97 10.53 5.55
C PRO A 17 -16.89 11.73 6.49
N PHE A 18 -17.68 12.78 6.20
CA PHE A 18 -17.94 13.89 7.10
C PHE A 18 -18.78 13.37 8.28
N GLY A 19 -18.16 12.54 9.12
CA GLY A 19 -18.67 12.20 10.43
C GLY A 19 -18.58 13.44 11.30
N VAL A 20 -19.74 13.94 11.72
CA VAL A 20 -19.96 15.21 12.42
C VAL A 20 -19.66 16.42 11.55
N ALA A 21 -20.70 16.98 10.93
CA ALA A 21 -20.66 18.31 10.34
C ALA A 21 -20.47 19.33 11.47
N SER A 22 -19.23 19.57 11.90
CA SER A 22 -18.92 20.81 12.60
C SER A 22 -19.26 21.94 11.64
N ALA A 23 -20.15 22.84 12.08
CA ALA A 23 -20.52 23.98 11.27
C ALA A 23 -19.27 24.83 11.07
N LEU A 24 -18.78 24.90 9.83
CA LEU A 24 -17.75 25.86 9.44
C LEU A 24 -18.24 27.27 9.80
N GLU A 25 -17.31 28.11 10.23
CA GLU A 25 -17.60 29.51 10.44
C GLU A 25 -18.08 30.15 9.13
N PRO A 26 -19.04 31.11 9.18
CA PRO A 26 -19.55 31.75 7.98
C PRO A 26 -18.43 32.33 7.10
N GLY A 27 -18.32 31.82 5.88
CA GLY A 27 -17.32 32.26 4.89
C GLY A 27 -16.08 31.37 4.78
N GLU A 28 -15.82 30.48 5.74
CA GLU A 28 -14.75 29.49 5.62
C GLU A 28 -15.18 28.30 4.77
N GLY A 29 -14.21 27.65 4.12
CA GLY A 29 -14.49 26.42 3.38
C GLY A 29 -13.39 25.95 2.44
N ILE A 30 -13.57 24.72 1.98
CA ILE A 30 -12.70 24.05 1.01
C ILE A 30 -13.52 23.76 -0.24
N PHE A 31 -13.13 24.36 -1.36
CA PHE A 31 -13.90 24.30 -2.62
C PHE A 31 -13.05 23.68 -3.73
N LEU A 32 -13.50 22.56 -4.28
CA LEU A 32 -12.85 21.90 -5.42
C LEU A 32 -13.17 22.64 -6.73
N ASP A 33 -12.13 23.08 -7.43
CA ASP A 33 -12.22 23.48 -8.82
C ASP A 33 -12.21 22.23 -9.71
N GLN A 34 -13.35 21.91 -10.33
CA GLN A 34 -13.54 20.72 -11.17
C GLN A 34 -12.70 20.75 -12.46
N THR A 35 -12.29 21.93 -12.94
CA THR A 35 -11.49 22.04 -14.16
C THR A 35 -10.03 21.72 -13.89
N THR A 36 -9.46 22.34 -12.86
CA THR A 36 -8.03 22.18 -12.52
C THR A 36 -7.78 20.99 -11.59
N GLY A 37 -8.78 20.57 -10.82
CA GLY A 37 -8.65 19.62 -9.73
C GLY A 37 -7.94 20.18 -8.49
N ASN A 38 -7.78 21.50 -8.38
CA ASN A 38 -7.21 22.16 -7.20
C ASN A 38 -8.30 22.51 -6.19
N TYR A 39 -7.92 22.76 -4.94
CA TYR A 39 -8.86 23.25 -3.93
C TYR A 39 -8.56 24.71 -3.60
N THR A 40 -9.59 25.55 -3.60
CA THR A 40 -9.56 26.86 -2.95
C THR A 40 -9.86 26.67 -1.47
N LEU A 41 -8.97 27.16 -0.61
CA LEU A 41 -9.18 27.21 0.83
C LEU A 41 -9.55 28.64 1.21
N ILE A 42 -10.63 28.81 1.97
CA ILE A 42 -11.00 30.07 2.61
C ILE A 42 -11.00 29.83 4.11
N TYR A 43 -10.25 30.64 4.85
CA TYR A 43 -10.01 30.47 6.28
C TYR A 43 -9.86 31.83 6.97
N THR A 44 -10.08 31.87 8.28
CA THR A 44 -9.76 33.03 9.12
C THR A 44 -8.24 33.05 9.38
N ASP A 45 -7.57 34.09 8.89
CA ASP A 45 -6.12 34.34 9.07
C ASP A 45 -5.86 35.07 10.39
N ASP A 46 -6.77 35.97 10.78
CA ASP A 46 -6.69 36.75 12.02
C ASP A 46 -8.08 37.10 12.57
N GLU A 47 -8.17 37.32 13.88
CA GLU A 47 -9.34 37.83 14.57
C GLU A 47 -8.97 39.16 15.24
N LEU A 48 -9.55 40.25 14.74
CA LEU A 48 -9.30 41.59 15.24
C LEU A 48 -9.88 41.76 16.65
N GLU A 49 -9.37 42.73 17.42
CA GLU A 49 -9.81 43.00 18.80
C GLU A 49 -11.32 43.27 18.96
N ASN A 50 -12.01 43.65 17.88
CA ASN A 50 -13.45 43.86 17.85
C ASN A 50 -14.26 42.59 17.50
N GLY A 51 -13.61 41.43 17.39
CA GLY A 51 -14.21 40.15 17.00
C GLY A 51 -14.43 40.00 15.49
N ASN A 52 -13.98 40.95 14.67
CA ASN A 52 -14.08 40.81 13.21
C ASN A 52 -12.98 39.87 12.70
N LYS A 53 -13.39 38.94 11.84
CA LYS A 53 -12.50 37.97 11.23
C LYS A 53 -11.95 38.48 9.91
N VAL A 54 -10.65 38.30 9.71
CA VAL A 54 -9.98 38.55 8.43
C VAL A 54 -9.92 37.25 7.66
N LEU A 55 -10.76 37.11 6.64
CA LEU A 55 -10.75 35.93 5.77
C LEU A 55 -9.62 36.05 4.74
N ALA A 56 -8.87 34.96 4.59
CA ALA A 56 -7.84 34.79 3.59
C ALA A 56 -8.17 33.64 2.64
N ARG A 57 -7.42 33.60 1.52
CA ARG A 57 -7.57 32.58 0.48
C ARG A 57 -6.24 31.93 0.17
N ALA A 58 -6.24 30.61 0.11
CA ALA A 58 -5.12 29.79 -0.33
C ALA A 58 -5.54 28.84 -1.47
N THR A 59 -4.55 28.33 -2.20
CA THR A 59 -4.75 27.23 -3.16
C THR A 59 -3.99 26.01 -2.69
N PHE A 60 -4.69 24.87 -2.63
CA PHE A 60 -4.10 23.57 -2.41
C PHE A 60 -3.99 22.82 -3.74
N PHE A 61 -2.76 22.48 -4.11
CA PHE A 61 -2.43 21.70 -5.29
C PHE A 61 -2.27 20.23 -4.88
N PRO A 62 -3.30 19.38 -5.08
CA PRO A 62 -3.19 17.98 -4.65
C PRO A 62 -2.13 17.26 -5.46
N ALA A 63 -1.44 16.33 -4.81
CA ALA A 63 -0.54 15.34 -5.38
C ALA A 63 -1.29 14.09 -5.87
N THR A 64 -2.61 14.18 -6.06
CA THR A 64 -3.47 13.04 -6.39
C THR A 64 -3.92 13.00 -7.84
N LYS A 65 -3.43 13.92 -8.71
CA LYS A 65 -3.77 13.94 -10.14
C LYS A 65 -2.94 12.93 -10.94
N ILE A 66 -2.82 11.73 -10.38
CA ILE A 66 -2.09 10.58 -10.90
C ILE A 66 -3.02 9.36 -10.92
N ASP A 67 -2.74 8.43 -11.83
CA ASP A 67 -3.39 7.12 -11.88
C ASP A 67 -2.33 6.01 -11.76
N PRO A 68 -1.81 5.76 -10.55
CA PRO A 68 -0.78 4.75 -10.35
C PRO A 68 -1.36 3.35 -10.50
N ALA A 69 -0.58 2.44 -11.06
CA ALA A 69 -0.79 1.00 -10.90
C ALA A 69 0.51 0.36 -10.42
N ILE A 70 0.36 -0.67 -9.58
CA ILE A 70 1.48 -1.40 -9.00
C ILE A 70 1.30 -2.89 -9.25
N TYR A 71 2.41 -3.52 -9.59
CA TYR A 71 2.51 -4.94 -9.84
C TYR A 71 3.57 -5.52 -8.91
N THR A 72 3.30 -6.69 -8.32
CA THR A 72 4.17 -7.29 -7.30
C THR A 72 4.66 -8.67 -7.74
N LYS A 73 5.97 -8.87 -7.69
CA LYS A 73 6.63 -10.16 -7.91
C LYS A 73 7.21 -10.66 -6.59
N LEU A 74 6.87 -11.88 -6.22
CA LEU A 74 7.30 -12.53 -4.98
C LEU A 74 8.24 -13.68 -5.30
N ARG A 75 9.34 -13.78 -4.56
CA ARG A 75 10.29 -14.91 -4.67
C ARG A 75 10.78 -15.31 -3.28
N LEU A 76 10.83 -16.60 -3.00
CA LEU A 76 11.52 -17.11 -1.81
C LEU A 76 13.00 -17.23 -2.10
N ASP A 77 13.83 -16.75 -1.18
CA ASP A 77 15.27 -17.00 -1.22
C ASP A 77 15.63 -18.36 -0.59
N GLY A 78 16.93 -18.69 -0.58
CA GLY A 78 17.44 -19.92 0.01
C GLY A 78 17.33 -19.98 1.54
N THR A 79 17.13 -18.84 2.21
CA THR A 79 17.00 -18.74 3.68
C THR A 79 15.54 -18.85 4.14
N GLY A 80 14.59 -18.76 3.20
CA GLY A 80 13.15 -18.74 3.48
C GLY A 80 12.60 -17.33 3.69
N ALA A 81 13.39 -16.28 3.40
CA ALA A 81 12.89 -14.91 3.33
C ALA A 81 12.19 -14.66 1.98
N VAL A 82 11.26 -13.71 1.98
CA VAL A 82 10.49 -13.30 0.82
C VAL A 82 11.12 -12.04 0.22
N ASN A 83 11.54 -12.14 -1.03
CA ASN A 83 11.96 -11.02 -1.87
C ASN A 83 10.71 -10.41 -2.53
N TYR A 84 10.44 -9.15 -2.20
CA TYR A 84 9.38 -8.35 -2.80
C TYR A 84 9.99 -7.46 -3.88
N SER A 85 9.48 -7.56 -5.10
CA SER A 85 9.85 -6.68 -6.21
C SER A 85 8.60 -6.08 -6.83
N TYR A 86 8.63 -4.78 -7.11
CA TYR A 86 7.49 -4.04 -7.61
C TYR A 86 7.82 -3.33 -8.92
N SER A 87 6.84 -3.33 -9.82
CA SER A 87 6.80 -2.43 -10.97
C SER A 87 5.66 -1.45 -10.78
N VAL A 88 5.96 -0.16 -10.88
CA VAL A 88 5.00 0.92 -10.71
C VAL A 88 4.83 1.61 -12.05
N SER A 89 3.59 1.85 -12.45
CA SER A 89 3.26 2.58 -13.66
C SER A 89 2.38 3.78 -13.35
N SER A 90 2.45 4.79 -14.20
CA SER A 90 1.54 5.94 -14.17
C SER A 90 0.65 5.86 -15.40
N GLY A 91 -0.66 5.89 -15.21
CA GLY A 91 -1.63 5.84 -16.30
C GLY A 91 -1.41 6.98 -17.30
N ALA A 92 -1.73 6.74 -18.57
CA ALA A 92 -1.59 7.75 -19.63
C ALA A 92 -2.46 9.00 -19.40
N GLN A 93 -3.48 8.90 -18.53
CA GLN A 93 -4.38 10.00 -18.17
C GLN A 93 -3.91 10.78 -16.93
N SER A 94 -2.81 10.37 -16.28
CA SER A 94 -2.20 11.13 -15.20
C SER A 94 -1.84 12.54 -15.69
N ARG A 95 -2.11 13.55 -14.87
CA ARG A 95 -1.73 14.95 -15.16
C ARG A 95 -0.43 15.36 -14.45
N GLN A 96 0.03 14.52 -13.52
CA GLN A 96 1.24 14.72 -12.73
C GLN A 96 2.21 13.56 -12.94
N LEU A 97 3.49 13.87 -12.80
CA LEU A 97 4.54 12.86 -12.67
C LEU A 97 4.45 12.20 -11.29
N LEU A 98 4.55 10.88 -11.22
CA LEU A 98 4.55 10.14 -9.96
C LEU A 98 5.94 10.24 -9.33
N ARG A 99 6.01 10.85 -8.14
CA ARG A 99 7.29 11.21 -7.49
C ARG A 99 7.60 10.45 -6.21
N THR A 100 6.60 9.85 -5.57
CA THR A 100 6.75 9.12 -4.31
C THR A 100 5.95 7.83 -4.38
N VAL A 101 6.60 6.75 -3.94
CA VAL A 101 5.98 5.45 -3.64
C VAL A 101 6.26 5.16 -2.17
N ARG A 102 5.24 4.85 -1.37
CA ARG A 102 5.40 4.62 0.07
C ARG A 102 4.61 3.41 0.55
N PHE A 103 5.24 2.62 1.40
CA PHE A 103 4.68 1.46 2.08
C PHE A 103 4.72 1.69 3.58
N ASP A 104 3.60 1.44 4.25
CA ASP A 104 3.55 1.27 5.69
C ASP A 104 3.51 -0.22 5.98
N LEU A 105 4.59 -0.77 6.54
CA LEU A 105 4.69 -2.20 6.83
C LEU A 105 4.26 -2.50 8.27
N PHE A 106 3.94 -3.77 8.52
CA PHE A 106 3.64 -4.28 9.87
C PHE A 106 4.91 -4.68 10.62
N ASN A 107 5.97 -5.03 9.91
CA ASN A 107 7.22 -5.55 10.46
C ASN A 107 8.43 -4.79 9.89
N LYS A 108 9.62 -5.11 10.39
CA LYS A 108 10.87 -4.55 9.89
C LYS A 108 11.33 -5.19 8.58
N VAL A 109 12.02 -4.40 7.77
CA VAL A 109 12.74 -4.88 6.57
C VAL A 109 14.00 -5.63 7.00
N VAL A 110 14.30 -6.75 6.34
CA VAL A 110 15.53 -7.50 6.59
C VAL A 110 16.74 -6.64 6.24
N GLY A 111 17.72 -6.59 7.14
CA GLY A 111 18.91 -5.74 6.99
C GLY A 111 18.71 -4.28 7.38
N SER A 112 17.49 -3.86 7.71
CA SER A 112 17.26 -2.52 8.27
C SER A 112 17.72 -2.41 9.73
N GLN A 113 18.17 -1.22 10.10
CA GLN A 113 18.61 -0.86 11.44
C GLN A 113 17.73 0.26 11.99
N ASP A 114 17.47 0.21 13.30
CA ASP A 114 16.82 1.33 13.98
C ASP A 114 17.80 2.50 14.11
N LEU A 115 17.24 3.71 14.06
CA LEU A 115 17.99 4.87 14.52
C LEU A 115 18.37 4.70 15.99
N PRO A 116 19.54 5.18 16.42
CA PRO A 116 19.93 5.17 17.82
C PRO A 116 18.84 5.82 18.69
N THR A 117 18.41 5.12 19.73
CA THR A 117 17.32 5.57 20.62
C THR A 117 17.67 6.82 21.43
N ASN A 118 18.97 7.07 21.66
CA ASN A 118 19.45 8.31 22.27
C ASN A 118 20.13 9.20 21.22
N THR A 119 19.33 10.06 20.58
CA THR A 119 19.83 11.01 19.58
C THR A 119 20.77 12.07 20.17
N GLN A 120 20.83 12.23 21.50
CA GLN A 120 21.76 13.17 22.15
C GLN A 120 23.18 12.61 22.26
N SER A 121 23.33 11.29 22.24
CA SER A 121 24.65 10.62 22.30
C SER A 121 25.06 9.99 20.97
N ALA A 122 24.16 9.94 19.98
CA ALA A 122 24.45 9.40 18.67
C ALA A 122 25.36 10.37 17.90
N THR A 123 26.47 9.85 17.36
CA THR A 123 27.31 10.66 16.48
C THR A 123 26.67 10.76 15.09
N LEU A 124 27.02 11.80 14.32
CA LEU A 124 26.55 11.94 12.94
C LEU A 124 26.96 10.73 12.09
N GLU A 125 28.13 10.15 12.35
CA GLU A 125 28.63 8.96 11.65
C GLU A 125 27.76 7.73 11.94
N GLN A 126 27.31 7.55 13.18
CA GLN A 126 26.41 6.44 13.53
C GLN A 126 25.06 6.58 12.84
N VAL A 127 24.50 7.79 12.81
CA VAL A 127 23.24 8.08 12.12
C VAL A 127 23.40 7.87 10.61
N ALA A 128 24.49 8.36 10.01
CA ALA A 128 24.78 8.15 8.60
C ALA A 128 24.95 6.66 8.25
N ALA A 129 25.64 5.88 9.09
CA ALA A 129 25.80 4.45 8.88
C ALA A 129 24.47 3.70 8.88
N VAL A 130 23.52 4.08 9.76
CA VAL A 130 22.15 3.52 9.75
C VAL A 130 21.41 3.88 8.46
N PHE A 131 21.52 5.12 7.98
CA PHE A 131 20.89 5.52 6.72
C PHE A 131 21.46 4.75 5.52
N GLU A 132 22.78 4.59 5.44
CA GLU A 132 23.43 3.81 4.38
C GLU A 132 23.05 2.33 4.45
N ALA A 133 23.04 1.72 5.64
CA ALA A 133 22.58 0.34 5.83
C ALA A 133 21.12 0.17 5.39
N ASN A 134 20.24 1.11 5.76
CA ASN A 134 18.84 1.09 5.37
C ASN A 134 18.64 1.29 3.86
N LYS A 135 19.51 2.07 3.20
CA LYS A 135 19.51 2.24 1.75
C LYS A 135 19.90 0.94 1.04
N LEU A 136 20.91 0.24 1.56
CA LEU A 136 21.35 -1.07 1.03
C LEU A 136 20.32 -2.19 1.23
N ALA A 137 19.42 -2.06 2.22
CA ALA A 137 18.32 -3.00 2.45
C ALA A 137 17.19 -2.88 1.40
N LEU A 138 17.24 -1.87 0.52
CA LEU A 138 16.24 -1.63 -0.52
C LEU A 138 16.85 -1.84 -1.91
N THR A 139 16.08 -2.47 -2.80
CA THR A 139 16.30 -2.33 -4.24
C THR A 139 15.65 -1.02 -4.69
N THR A 140 16.47 -0.11 -5.21
CA THR A 140 16.04 1.23 -5.60
C THR A 140 16.40 1.48 -7.06
N PRO A 141 15.45 1.89 -7.91
CA PRO A 141 15.75 2.18 -9.31
C PRO A 141 16.62 3.43 -9.49
N ALA A 142 17.25 3.55 -10.66
CA ALA A 142 18.03 4.74 -11.01
C ALA A 142 17.18 6.03 -10.89
N ASN A 143 17.80 7.12 -10.40
CA ASN A 143 17.17 8.43 -10.15
C ASN A 143 16.08 8.45 -9.05
N TRP A 144 16.00 7.38 -8.26
CA TRP A 144 15.22 7.30 -7.04
C TRP A 144 16.12 7.15 -5.83
N GLU A 145 15.62 7.59 -4.69
CA GLU A 145 16.22 7.35 -3.39
C GLU A 145 15.22 6.66 -2.47
N GLY A 146 15.63 5.48 -1.97
CA GLY A 146 14.88 4.69 -1.02
C GLY A 146 15.23 5.07 0.41
N PHE A 147 14.22 5.17 1.26
CA PHE A 147 14.34 5.47 2.67
C PHE A 147 13.55 4.46 3.48
N ILE A 148 14.14 4.01 4.59
CA ILE A 148 13.45 3.27 5.64
C ILE A 148 13.39 4.17 6.86
N SER A 149 12.19 4.34 7.40
CA SER A 149 11.94 4.97 8.70
C SER A 149 11.21 4.01 9.60
N THR A 150 11.37 4.14 10.90
CA THR A 150 10.62 3.34 11.88
C THR A 150 9.48 4.17 12.42
N ASN A 151 8.25 3.65 12.36
CA ASN A 151 7.10 4.33 12.95
C ASN A 151 7.09 4.16 14.50
N LYS A 152 6.09 4.72 15.17
CA LYS A 152 5.97 4.63 16.64
C LYS A 152 5.80 3.21 17.18
N ASN A 153 5.34 2.25 16.37
CA ASN A 153 5.14 0.86 16.79
C ASN A 153 6.34 -0.05 16.47
N GLY A 154 7.44 0.51 15.96
CA GLY A 154 8.63 -0.25 15.62
C GLY A 154 8.62 -0.86 14.21
N ALA A 155 7.54 -0.69 13.44
CA ALA A 155 7.46 -1.19 12.07
C ALA A 155 8.08 -0.23 11.05
N SER A 156 8.54 -0.79 9.93
CA SER A 156 9.17 -0.02 8.87
C SER A 156 8.14 0.72 8.01
N ARG A 157 8.42 1.99 7.73
CA ARG A 157 7.86 2.74 6.62
C ARG A 157 8.94 2.88 5.56
N ILE A 158 8.67 2.34 4.38
CA ILE A 158 9.55 2.48 3.22
C ILE A 158 9.00 3.59 2.34
N SER A 159 9.88 4.45 1.82
CA SER A 159 9.51 5.36 0.75
C SER A 159 10.61 5.48 -0.29
N TRP A 160 10.23 5.44 -1.55
CA TRP A 160 11.08 5.89 -2.64
C TRP A 160 10.62 7.26 -3.09
N ASN A 161 11.57 8.19 -3.18
CA ASN A 161 11.34 9.53 -3.71
C ASN A 161 12.28 9.75 -4.89
N ARG A 162 11.82 10.47 -5.91
CA ARG A 162 12.72 10.93 -6.98
C ARG A 162 13.83 11.83 -6.42
N ILE A 163 15.03 11.74 -6.99
CA ILE A 163 16.17 12.59 -6.62
C ILE A 163 16.10 13.93 -7.36
N GLU A 164 15.95 13.88 -8.69
CA GLU A 164 16.01 15.05 -9.56
C GLU A 164 14.63 15.62 -9.90
N SER A 165 14.60 16.87 -10.36
CA SER A 165 13.36 17.60 -10.63
C SER A 165 12.59 17.09 -11.87
N ASP A 166 13.27 16.40 -12.77
CA ASP A 166 12.78 15.78 -14.00
C ASP A 166 12.67 14.25 -13.92
N ALA A 167 13.21 13.64 -12.85
CA ALA A 167 13.03 12.24 -12.49
C ALA A 167 11.60 11.92 -12.01
N GLY A 168 11.27 10.64 -11.95
CA GLY A 168 9.96 10.09 -11.56
C GLY A 168 9.30 9.33 -12.70
N ILE A 169 8.05 8.88 -12.51
CA ILE A 169 7.31 8.11 -13.53
C ILE A 169 6.35 9.04 -14.26
N ARG A 170 6.59 9.32 -15.54
CA ARG A 170 5.73 10.20 -16.35
C ARG A 170 4.42 9.48 -16.70
N PRO A 171 3.34 10.22 -17.03
CA PRO A 171 2.12 9.63 -17.55
C PRO A 171 2.39 8.67 -18.73
N GLY A 172 1.90 7.43 -18.61
CA GLY A 172 2.09 6.37 -19.61
C GLY A 172 3.36 5.53 -19.41
N GLU A 173 4.25 5.88 -18.48
CA GLU A 173 5.50 5.16 -18.24
C GLU A 173 5.40 4.15 -17.09
N THR A 174 6.38 3.26 -17.03
CA THR A 174 6.54 2.24 -15.98
C THR A 174 7.98 2.22 -15.49
N GLN A 175 8.15 2.20 -14.17
CA GLN A 175 9.43 2.00 -13.50
C GLN A 175 9.39 0.65 -12.77
N GLN A 176 10.41 -0.18 -13.00
CA GLN A 176 10.60 -1.46 -12.34
C GLN A 176 11.65 -1.33 -11.22
N GLU A 177 11.89 -2.42 -10.49
CA GLU A 177 13.00 -2.58 -9.53
C GLU A 177 12.86 -1.87 -8.19
N PHE A 178 11.66 -1.46 -7.78
CA PHE A 178 11.43 -1.16 -6.37
C PHE A 178 11.39 -2.48 -5.61
N GLY A 179 12.09 -2.63 -4.48
CA GLY A 179 12.06 -3.90 -3.78
C GLY A 179 12.74 -3.91 -2.41
N PHE A 180 12.49 -4.98 -1.67
CA PHE A 180 13.11 -5.25 -0.37
C PHE A 180 12.88 -6.70 0.04
N VAL A 181 13.54 -7.13 1.12
CA VAL A 181 13.43 -8.49 1.66
C VAL A 181 12.72 -8.49 3.02
N SER A 182 11.87 -9.48 3.27
CA SER A 182 11.22 -9.66 4.59
C SER A 182 11.23 -11.13 5.03
N GLN A 183 11.30 -11.35 6.34
CA GLN A 183 11.08 -12.66 6.97
C GLN A 183 9.60 -12.95 7.23
N SER A 184 8.71 -12.01 6.92
CA SER A 184 7.26 -12.19 7.08
C SER A 184 6.62 -12.70 5.79
N LEU A 185 5.56 -13.48 5.95
CA LEU A 185 4.71 -13.89 4.85
C LEU A 185 3.92 -12.73 4.27
N THR A 186 3.49 -12.94 3.04
CA THR A 186 2.82 -11.92 2.24
C THR A 186 1.40 -11.73 2.74
N GLY A 187 0.89 -10.52 2.60
CA GLY A 187 -0.51 -10.23 2.68
C GLY A 187 -0.84 -9.04 1.80
N LEU A 188 -2.08 -8.59 1.84
CA LEU A 188 -2.50 -7.37 1.16
C LEU A 188 -2.32 -6.15 2.07
N GLY A 189 -1.59 -5.16 1.58
CA GLY A 189 -1.43 -3.87 2.24
C GLY A 189 -1.63 -2.71 1.29
N MET A 190 -1.66 -1.50 1.85
CA MET A 190 -1.90 -0.27 1.10
C MET A 190 -0.57 0.42 0.78
N VAL A 191 -0.40 0.76 -0.50
CA VAL A 191 0.72 1.56 -1.00
C VAL A 191 0.22 2.94 -1.36
N GLN A 192 0.92 3.96 -0.89
CA GLN A 192 0.61 5.36 -1.12
C GLN A 192 1.49 5.91 -2.24
N PHE A 193 0.85 6.57 -3.20
CA PHE A 193 1.52 7.25 -4.30
C PHE A 193 1.26 8.74 -4.24
N LYS A 194 2.28 9.54 -4.53
CA LYS A 194 2.12 11.00 -4.66
C LYS A 194 2.67 11.49 -5.98
N GLY A 195 1.90 12.35 -6.63
CA GLY A 195 2.30 13.14 -7.78
C GLY A 195 3.19 14.32 -7.39
N LEU A 196 3.90 14.85 -8.37
CA LEU A 196 4.51 16.16 -8.28
C LEU A 196 3.41 17.22 -8.31
N ARG A 197 3.34 18.05 -7.28
CA ARG A 197 2.37 19.14 -7.19
C ARG A 197 2.69 20.21 -8.24
N ASP A 198 1.65 20.77 -8.85
CA ASP A 198 1.76 21.79 -9.91
C ASP A 198 2.23 23.16 -9.38
N GLY A 199 2.21 23.34 -8.06
CA GLY A 199 2.59 24.57 -7.39
C GLY A 199 2.92 24.34 -5.92
N ARG A 200 3.36 25.41 -5.24
CA ARG A 200 3.48 25.40 -3.79
C ARG A 200 2.11 25.71 -3.19
N ASN A 201 1.68 24.89 -2.25
CA ASN A 201 0.57 25.28 -1.38
C ASN A 201 1.06 26.48 -0.56
N GLY A 202 0.25 27.53 -0.49
CA GLY A 202 0.61 28.75 0.23
C GLY A 202 -0.60 29.30 0.95
N PHE A 203 -0.42 29.56 2.24
CA PHE A 203 -1.29 30.39 3.04
C PHE A 203 -0.78 31.83 2.98
N SER A 204 -1.65 32.83 3.00
CA SER A 204 -1.24 34.16 3.45
C SER A 204 -0.96 34.10 4.95
N GLY A 205 -0.08 34.99 5.44
CA GLY A 205 0.12 35.17 6.87
C GLY A 205 0.61 33.92 7.59
N GLU A 206 0.02 33.64 8.75
CA GLU A 206 0.32 32.49 9.60
C GLU A 206 -0.48 31.23 9.20
N GLY A 207 -1.52 31.40 8.37
CA GLY A 207 -2.40 30.32 7.96
C GLY A 207 -3.65 30.22 8.85
N PRO A 208 -4.42 29.13 8.75
CA PRO A 208 -5.64 28.99 9.55
C PRO A 208 -5.30 28.95 11.04
N ILE A 209 -6.15 29.57 11.86
CA ILE A 209 -6.04 29.50 13.32
C ILE A 209 -5.92 28.02 13.75
N SER A 210 -4.83 27.69 14.45
CA SER A 210 -4.50 26.32 14.86
C SER A 210 -5.63 25.70 15.68
N GLY A 211 -6.07 24.49 15.30
CA GLY A 211 -7.14 23.78 16.00
C GLY A 211 -8.57 24.24 15.66
N SER A 212 -8.73 25.27 14.82
CA SER A 212 -10.02 25.59 14.20
C SER A 212 -10.55 24.42 13.36
N ASP A 213 -11.85 24.41 13.07
CA ASP A 213 -12.44 23.34 12.27
C ASP A 213 -11.96 23.37 10.82
N ILE A 214 -11.69 24.54 10.25
CA ILE A 214 -11.06 24.66 8.93
C ILE A 214 -9.62 24.15 8.93
N ASP A 215 -8.81 24.43 9.97
CA ASP A 215 -7.47 23.86 10.11
C ASP A 215 -7.53 22.33 10.14
N LYS A 216 -8.41 21.72 10.96
CA LYS A 216 -8.59 20.26 10.99
C LYS A 216 -8.94 19.67 9.62
N GLN A 217 -9.83 20.32 8.87
CA GLN A 217 -10.20 19.88 7.52
C GLN A 217 -9.02 20.01 6.53
N ILE A 218 -8.25 21.09 6.63
CA ILE A 218 -7.02 21.29 5.86
C ILE A 218 -5.97 20.22 6.20
N GLN A 219 -5.74 19.94 7.50
CA GLN A 219 -4.84 18.87 7.94
C GLN A 219 -5.30 17.52 7.39
N ALA A 220 -6.61 17.22 7.41
CA ALA A 220 -7.16 16.01 6.81
C ALA A 220 -6.89 15.95 5.30
N LEU A 221 -6.99 17.08 4.58
CA LEU A 221 -6.64 17.18 3.16
C LEU A 221 -5.15 16.85 2.92
N TYR A 222 -4.23 17.38 3.73
CA TYR A 222 -2.80 17.07 3.65
C TYR A 222 -2.48 15.61 3.99
N GLN A 223 -3.13 15.07 5.02
CA GLN A 223 -2.95 13.69 5.46
C GLN A 223 -3.37 12.70 4.38
N ASN A 224 -4.43 13.02 3.63
CA ASN A 224 -4.97 12.20 2.54
C ASN A 224 -4.47 12.62 1.13
N ASP A 225 -3.43 13.44 1.05
CA ASP A 225 -2.83 13.88 -0.22
C ASP A 225 -1.95 12.78 -0.85
N PHE A 226 -2.60 11.68 -1.23
CA PHE A 226 -2.03 10.53 -1.94
C PHE A 226 -3.12 9.72 -2.65
N VAL A 227 -2.70 8.91 -3.62
CA VAL A 227 -3.55 7.85 -4.19
C VAL A 227 -3.12 6.52 -3.60
N ALA A 228 -4.08 5.72 -3.12
CA ALA A 228 -3.83 4.39 -2.57
C ALA A 228 -4.06 3.28 -3.60
N ARG A 229 -3.22 2.23 -3.56
CA ARG A 229 -3.47 0.95 -4.24
C ARG A 229 -3.12 -0.21 -3.31
N ASN A 230 -3.81 -1.34 -3.48
CA ASN A 230 -3.43 -2.59 -2.80
C ASN A 230 -2.17 -3.16 -3.48
N ALA A 231 -1.27 -3.72 -2.68
CA ALA A 231 -0.12 -4.49 -3.15
C ALA A 231 0.14 -5.67 -2.20
N ALA A 232 0.90 -6.66 -2.67
CA ALA A 232 1.43 -7.69 -1.80
C ALA A 232 2.55 -7.10 -0.94
N VAL A 233 2.43 -7.17 0.39
CA VAL A 233 3.41 -6.62 1.35
C VAL A 233 3.58 -7.60 2.51
N PRO A 234 4.67 -7.55 3.29
CA PRO A 234 4.78 -8.38 4.49
C PRO A 234 3.76 -7.95 5.56
N THR A 235 2.87 -8.87 5.92
CA THR A 235 1.88 -8.62 6.99
C THR A 235 1.81 -9.75 8.02
N ILE A 236 2.17 -10.98 7.64
CA ILE A 236 1.98 -12.16 8.47
C ILE A 236 3.33 -12.56 9.09
N ALA A 237 3.46 -12.42 10.40
CA ALA A 237 4.63 -12.89 11.12
C ALA A 237 4.72 -14.43 11.04
N ILE A 238 5.93 -14.94 10.79
CA ILE A 238 6.20 -16.38 10.80
C ILE A 238 6.64 -16.77 12.21
N PRO A 239 6.06 -17.80 12.84
CA PRO A 239 6.51 -18.28 14.15
C PRO A 239 7.95 -18.79 14.07
N ASP A 240 8.73 -18.53 15.13
CA ASP A 240 10.08 -19.07 15.32
C ASP A 240 10.14 -19.79 16.68
N PRO A 241 10.26 -21.13 16.71
CA PRO A 241 10.42 -22.04 15.57
C PRO A 241 9.18 -22.12 14.67
N PHE A 242 9.38 -22.53 13.41
CA PHE A 242 8.30 -22.66 12.42
C PHE A 242 7.25 -23.68 12.85
N ASP A 243 5.98 -23.25 12.85
CA ASP A 243 4.79 -24.06 13.09
C ASP A 243 3.81 -23.87 11.91
N PRO A 244 3.54 -24.91 11.10
CA PRO A 244 2.64 -24.81 9.95
C PRO A 244 1.18 -24.56 10.34
N ALA A 245 0.71 -25.07 11.48
CA ALA A 245 -0.66 -24.88 11.92
C ALA A 245 -0.89 -23.43 12.33
N VAL A 246 0.01 -22.88 13.17
CA VAL A 246 -0.04 -21.46 13.56
C VAL A 246 0.14 -20.54 12.34
N THR A 247 1.00 -20.91 11.39
CA THR A 247 1.19 -20.13 10.16
C THR A 247 -0.09 -20.09 9.33
N LEU A 248 -0.77 -21.22 9.15
CA LEU A 248 -2.05 -21.29 8.42
C LEU A 248 -3.16 -20.51 9.10
N GLU A 249 -3.24 -20.54 10.43
CA GLU A 249 -4.18 -19.74 11.20
C GLU A 249 -3.96 -18.24 11.00
N ARG A 250 -2.69 -17.79 11.00
CA ARG A 250 -2.38 -16.38 10.72
C ARG A 250 -2.70 -15.98 9.27
N ILE A 251 -2.50 -16.87 8.30
CA ILE A 251 -2.92 -16.64 6.90
C ILE A 251 -4.44 -16.51 6.82
N GLN A 252 -5.17 -17.40 7.48
CA GLN A 252 -6.64 -17.37 7.55
C GLN A 252 -7.16 -16.09 8.23
N GLU A 253 -6.59 -15.71 9.37
CA GLU A 253 -6.92 -14.46 10.06
C GLU A 253 -6.72 -13.24 9.14
N HIS A 254 -5.60 -13.18 8.42
CA HIS A 254 -5.34 -12.10 7.48
C HIS A 254 -6.31 -12.11 6.29
N MET A 255 -6.62 -13.29 5.74
CA MET A 255 -7.60 -13.45 4.67
C MET A 255 -8.99 -12.91 5.07
N HIS A 256 -9.42 -13.06 6.32
CA HIS A 256 -10.71 -12.51 6.77
C HIS A 256 -10.79 -10.98 6.66
N THR A 257 -9.66 -10.27 6.70
CA THR A 257 -9.64 -8.81 6.48
C THR A 257 -10.00 -8.42 5.04
N TRP A 258 -9.94 -9.36 4.09
CA TRP A 258 -10.18 -9.13 2.66
C TRP A 258 -11.66 -9.01 2.32
N ILE A 259 -12.55 -9.58 3.14
CA ILE A 259 -14.01 -9.52 2.95
C ILE A 259 -14.49 -8.06 3.00
N ALA A 260 -14.06 -7.32 4.03
CA ALA A 260 -14.42 -5.90 4.19
C ALA A 260 -13.87 -5.02 3.05
N LYS A 261 -12.83 -5.49 2.35
CA LYS A 261 -12.22 -4.82 1.20
C LYS A 261 -12.81 -5.30 -0.13
N GLN A 262 -13.80 -6.20 -0.11
CA GLN A 262 -14.38 -6.84 -1.30
C GLN A 262 -13.34 -7.52 -2.20
N LEU A 263 -12.26 -8.01 -1.59
CA LEU A 263 -11.19 -8.73 -2.30
C LEU A 263 -11.48 -10.23 -2.34
N ILE A 264 -12.45 -10.72 -1.57
CA ILE A 264 -12.92 -12.11 -1.57
C ILE A 264 -14.42 -12.14 -1.28
N GLU A 265 -15.15 -12.97 -2.01
CA GLU A 265 -16.56 -13.24 -1.77
C GLU A 265 -16.74 -14.04 -0.46
N PRO A 266 -17.68 -13.68 0.42
CA PRO A 266 -17.86 -14.35 1.71
C PRO A 266 -18.05 -15.87 1.61
N ALA A 267 -18.78 -16.34 0.59
CA ALA A 267 -19.00 -17.78 0.38
C ALA A 267 -17.71 -18.54 0.03
N PHE A 268 -16.84 -17.93 -0.80
CA PHE A 268 -15.55 -18.52 -1.14
C PHE A 268 -14.59 -18.47 0.05
N ALA A 269 -14.61 -17.38 0.82
CA ALA A 269 -13.86 -17.29 2.08
C ALA A 269 -14.24 -18.41 3.06
N ALA A 270 -15.54 -18.69 3.23
CA ALA A 270 -16.02 -19.78 4.10
C ALA A 270 -15.59 -21.18 3.62
N GLN A 271 -15.50 -21.39 2.29
CA GLN A 271 -14.97 -22.63 1.74
C GLN A 271 -13.49 -22.81 2.08
N LEU A 272 -12.68 -21.75 1.90
CA LEU A 272 -11.26 -21.78 2.27
C LEU A 272 -11.06 -21.95 3.78
N ASP A 273 -11.88 -21.28 4.60
CA ASP A 273 -11.85 -21.36 6.07
C ASP A 273 -11.96 -22.80 6.60
N SER A 274 -12.84 -23.61 6.00
CA SER A 274 -12.97 -25.04 6.33
C SER A 274 -11.69 -25.82 6.01
N HIS A 275 -11.06 -25.54 4.87
CA HIS A 275 -9.80 -26.18 4.50
C HIS A 275 -8.63 -25.73 5.38
N PHE A 276 -8.55 -24.45 5.75
CA PHE A 276 -7.56 -23.93 6.68
C PHE A 276 -7.62 -24.63 8.03
N LYS A 277 -8.82 -24.69 8.65
CA LYS A 277 -9.05 -25.36 9.94
C LYS A 277 -8.65 -26.83 9.87
N THR A 278 -9.12 -27.53 8.84
CA THR A 278 -8.79 -28.95 8.65
C THR A 278 -7.28 -29.15 8.46
N ALA A 279 -6.62 -28.30 7.67
CA ALA A 279 -5.18 -28.40 7.44
C ALA A 279 -4.39 -28.18 8.75
N ALA A 280 -4.71 -27.12 9.51
CA ALA A 280 -4.06 -26.82 10.78
C ALA A 280 -4.23 -27.96 11.80
N ASP A 281 -5.44 -28.52 11.93
CA ASP A 281 -5.71 -29.66 12.80
C ASP A 281 -4.93 -30.92 12.40
N VAL A 282 -4.79 -31.18 11.10
CA VAL A 282 -3.99 -32.31 10.60
C VAL A 282 -2.50 -32.07 10.85
N TYR A 283 -1.98 -30.86 10.63
CA TYR A 283 -0.58 -30.55 10.91
C TYR A 283 -0.23 -30.78 12.39
N ARG A 284 -1.12 -30.41 13.31
CA ARG A 284 -0.95 -30.66 14.75
C ARG A 284 -0.89 -32.15 15.11
N LYS A 285 -1.67 -32.99 14.42
CA LYS A 285 -1.81 -34.42 14.77
C LYS A 285 -0.83 -35.33 14.01
N GLN A 286 -0.56 -35.02 12.75
CA GLN A 286 0.04 -35.95 11.78
C GLN A 286 1.15 -35.29 10.93
N GLY A 287 1.56 -34.05 11.24
CA GLY A 287 2.64 -33.37 10.52
C GLY A 287 2.33 -33.17 9.04
N SER A 288 3.18 -33.66 8.14
CA SER A 288 3.12 -33.39 6.69
C SER A 288 1.84 -33.88 5.99
N ALA A 289 1.00 -34.70 6.63
CA ALA A 289 -0.31 -35.09 6.12
C ALA A 289 -1.23 -33.87 5.83
N GLY A 290 -0.97 -32.72 6.46
CA GLY A 290 -1.69 -31.46 6.20
C GLY A 290 -1.53 -30.95 4.77
N ASN A 291 -0.47 -31.36 4.05
CA ASN A 291 -0.21 -30.95 2.66
C ASN A 291 -1.37 -31.30 1.72
N GLY A 292 -2.13 -32.36 1.99
CA GLY A 292 -3.29 -32.73 1.16
C GLY A 292 -4.41 -31.68 1.18
N GLN A 293 -4.64 -31.02 2.32
CA GLN A 293 -5.63 -29.94 2.42
C GLN A 293 -5.11 -28.64 1.83
N VAL A 294 -3.83 -28.34 2.02
CA VAL A 294 -3.18 -27.19 1.37
C VAL A 294 -3.21 -27.33 -0.15
N GLY A 295 -2.94 -28.54 -0.68
CA GLY A 295 -3.05 -28.83 -2.10
C GLY A 295 -4.46 -28.62 -2.67
N LYS A 296 -5.51 -28.96 -1.90
CA LYS A 296 -6.90 -28.66 -2.29
C LYS A 296 -7.17 -27.16 -2.37
N MET A 297 -6.68 -26.38 -1.40
CA MET A 297 -6.79 -24.91 -1.44
C MET A 297 -6.06 -24.34 -2.67
N LEU A 298 -4.84 -24.78 -2.95
CA LEU A 298 -4.09 -24.36 -4.15
C LEU A 298 -4.87 -24.67 -5.44
N ALA A 299 -5.46 -25.87 -5.53
CA ALA A 299 -6.28 -26.25 -6.69
C ALA A 299 -7.51 -25.34 -6.86
N LEU A 300 -8.17 -24.94 -5.76
CA LEU A 300 -9.28 -23.98 -5.80
C LEU A 300 -8.82 -22.60 -6.31
N LEU A 301 -7.62 -22.14 -5.94
CA LEU A 301 -7.08 -20.85 -6.42
C LEU A 301 -6.75 -20.89 -7.91
N VAL A 302 -6.17 -21.99 -8.39
CA VAL A 302 -5.85 -22.18 -9.82
C VAL A 302 -7.12 -22.27 -10.67
N GLN A 303 -8.22 -22.81 -10.14
CA GLN A 303 -9.52 -22.79 -10.82
C GLN A 303 -10.08 -21.38 -11.00
N GLN A 304 -9.82 -20.45 -10.07
CA GLN A 304 -10.23 -19.05 -10.21
C GLN A 304 -9.36 -18.30 -11.23
N TYR A 305 -8.07 -18.64 -11.31
CA TYR A 305 -7.09 -17.94 -12.14
C TYR A 305 -6.16 -18.90 -12.91
N GLU A 306 -6.45 -19.10 -14.21
CA GLU A 306 -5.59 -19.86 -15.12
C GLU A 306 -4.18 -19.25 -15.15
N GLY A 307 -3.14 -20.07 -14.95
CA GLY A 307 -1.74 -19.65 -14.99
C GLY A 307 -1.15 -19.17 -13.67
N LEU A 308 -1.91 -19.19 -12.55
CA LEU A 308 -1.40 -18.78 -11.24
C LEU A 308 -0.15 -19.55 -10.80
N GLU A 309 -0.03 -20.81 -11.24
CA GLU A 309 1.10 -21.68 -10.93
C GLU A 309 2.41 -21.27 -11.61
N LYS A 310 2.33 -20.63 -12.78
CA LYS A 310 3.51 -20.18 -13.54
C LYS A 310 4.15 -18.93 -12.94
N GLY A 311 3.57 -18.40 -11.87
CA GLY A 311 3.90 -17.09 -11.36
C GLY A 311 3.47 -16.00 -12.33
N ASP A 312 3.85 -14.79 -11.98
CA ASP A 312 3.18 -13.59 -12.47
C ASP A 312 3.63 -13.19 -13.91
N GLU A 313 4.78 -13.70 -14.38
CA GLU A 313 5.36 -13.40 -15.71
C GLU A 313 4.46 -13.82 -16.90
N GLU A 314 3.53 -14.76 -16.70
CA GLU A 314 2.62 -15.27 -17.73
C GLU A 314 1.13 -15.24 -17.35
N LEU A 315 0.72 -14.44 -16.36
CA LEU A 315 -0.71 -14.22 -16.09
C LEU A 315 -1.34 -13.30 -17.17
N VAL A 316 -1.33 -13.81 -18.40
CA VAL A 316 -1.94 -13.27 -19.61
C VAL A 316 -3.43 -13.07 -19.36
N LYS A 317 -3.96 -12.00 -19.96
CA LYS A 317 -5.32 -11.45 -19.94
C LYS A 317 -6.44 -12.42 -20.41
N LYS A 318 -6.34 -13.71 -20.13
CA LYS A 318 -7.38 -14.68 -20.45
C LYS A 318 -8.47 -14.53 -19.41
N LYS A 319 -9.54 -13.84 -19.80
CA LYS A 319 -10.71 -13.60 -18.97
C LYS A 319 -11.34 -14.96 -18.66
N SER A 320 -11.28 -15.39 -17.40
CA SER A 320 -12.03 -16.57 -16.97
C SER A 320 -13.51 -16.37 -17.31
N ALA A 321 -14.17 -17.43 -17.77
CA ALA A 321 -15.60 -17.41 -18.07
C ALA A 321 -16.45 -17.31 -16.79
N VAL A 322 -15.88 -17.63 -15.63
CA VAL A 322 -16.53 -17.57 -14.33
C VAL A 322 -16.22 -16.21 -13.68
N PRO A 323 -17.21 -15.50 -13.12
CA PRO A 323 -16.96 -14.33 -12.29
C PRO A 323 -16.00 -14.71 -11.15
N ALA A 324 -14.84 -14.06 -11.09
CA ALA A 324 -13.85 -14.37 -10.08
C ALA A 324 -14.40 -14.05 -8.68
N GLN A 325 -14.34 -15.02 -7.78
CA GLN A 325 -14.82 -14.90 -6.38
C GLN A 325 -13.74 -14.37 -5.43
N LEU A 326 -12.54 -14.11 -5.96
CA LEU A 326 -11.35 -13.67 -5.25
C LEU A 326 -10.62 -12.70 -6.17
N ASP A 327 -10.10 -11.58 -5.67
CA ASP A 327 -9.27 -10.65 -6.42
C ASP A 327 -7.97 -11.32 -6.89
N LYS A 328 -7.44 -10.91 -8.05
CA LYS A 328 -6.26 -11.56 -8.65
C LYS A 328 -5.02 -11.43 -7.76
N LEU A 329 -4.81 -10.25 -7.16
CA LEU A 329 -3.68 -10.03 -6.26
C LEU A 329 -3.86 -10.85 -4.97
N ALA A 330 -5.09 -10.92 -4.44
CA ALA A 330 -5.40 -11.75 -3.28
C ALA A 330 -5.14 -13.24 -3.54
N ALA A 331 -5.49 -13.75 -4.73
CA ALA A 331 -5.18 -15.11 -5.16
C ALA A 331 -3.67 -15.37 -5.26
N LEU A 332 -2.91 -14.44 -5.84
CA LEU A 332 -1.45 -14.53 -5.94
C LEU A 332 -0.79 -14.63 -4.56
N VAL A 333 -1.18 -13.74 -3.64
CA VAL A 333 -0.70 -13.73 -2.26
C VAL A 333 -0.99 -15.07 -1.58
N LEU A 334 -2.25 -15.49 -1.60
CA LEU A 334 -2.66 -16.71 -0.92
C LEU A 334 -1.99 -17.95 -1.50
N TYR A 335 -1.85 -18.03 -2.82
CA TYR A 335 -1.13 -19.12 -3.48
C TYR A 335 0.33 -19.17 -3.06
N PHE A 336 1.01 -18.02 -3.02
CA PHE A 336 2.40 -17.91 -2.58
C PHE A 336 2.58 -18.38 -1.13
N ASP A 337 1.74 -17.92 -0.21
CA ASP A 337 1.83 -18.27 1.21
C ASP A 337 1.53 -19.75 1.47
N LEU A 338 0.54 -20.33 0.77
CA LEU A 338 0.23 -21.76 0.87
C LEU A 338 1.39 -22.63 0.31
N LYS A 339 2.01 -22.22 -0.80
CA LYS A 339 3.21 -22.88 -1.33
C LYS A 339 4.39 -22.78 -0.35
N TYR A 340 4.53 -21.66 0.34
CA TYR A 340 5.54 -21.51 1.40
C TYR A 340 5.36 -22.56 2.50
N VAL A 341 4.14 -22.73 3.02
CA VAL A 341 3.84 -23.72 4.07
C VAL A 341 4.18 -25.13 3.59
N MET A 342 3.75 -25.52 2.38
CA MET A 342 4.07 -26.85 1.83
C MET A 342 5.58 -27.09 1.72
N ARG A 343 6.33 -26.10 1.23
CA ARG A 343 7.78 -26.20 1.05
C ARG A 343 8.51 -26.37 2.39
N ARG A 344 8.09 -25.63 3.43
CA ARG A 344 8.65 -25.76 4.79
C ARG A 344 8.35 -27.12 5.43
N MET A 345 7.26 -27.77 5.02
CA MET A 345 6.86 -29.10 5.49
C MET A 345 7.40 -30.26 4.64
N GLY A 346 8.36 -30.01 3.75
CA GLY A 346 9.01 -31.04 2.94
C GLY A 346 8.17 -31.56 1.76
N GLY A 347 7.10 -30.86 1.37
CA GLY A 347 6.42 -31.11 0.10
C GLY A 347 7.10 -30.36 -1.05
N GLY A 348 7.95 -31.02 -1.83
CA GLY A 348 8.42 -30.50 -3.13
C GLY A 348 7.71 -31.23 -4.28
N ASN A 349 7.32 -30.63 -5.40
CA ASN A 349 7.48 -29.28 -5.97
C ASN A 349 6.11 -28.66 -6.30
#